data_AF-A0AAD2CWM9-F1
#
_entry.id   AF-A0AAD2CWM9-F1
#
_cell.length_a   1.000
_cell.length_b   1.000
_cell.length_c   1.000
_cell.angle_alpha   90.00
_cell.angle_beta   90.00
_cell.angle_gamma   90.00
#
_symmetry.space_group_name_H-M   'P 1'
#
loop_
_entity.id
_entity.type
_entity.pdbx_description
1 polymer ?
#
loop_
_entity_poly.entity_id
_entity_poly.type
_entity_poly.pdbx_seq_one_letter_code
_entity_poly.pdbx_strand_id
1 'polypeptide(L)'
;MFPTDFVADRPKQYHPHNPDFTHEQVTIYLLEAIALKSLDYAQDMIWSVRNMAHVDFEALRGTQTVYKPGKNDTEFYKSSRQAQLDRNWENLNTKIDKREVIYTTNQYTVAAIITKHFITQAMRDKLSNESDWLDLKEDHVMLLKRIKTFMTITDETEWQHFGLMESLKRFTNCTQKQNETVNDYRRRFEAQADQVFEILGTDVLHVYATKTMGYLDLDDPEADPDDIKALQDKFKKEVLDTFKASAFFYNCDRSRFQSMLDKANQTYAMEFKDYEQRNEYPTTIDQVAKALIKHKLDNRKKGPTTPRPTPSAPTASSSAPDGVSNAQAAARTTSSRPAFSCWCCGDTGHGVTRCPERSTRPQAEWNDPGRYSDAPTTTTTTSRRAGRANLQVPATASAAQSDAASSVTGTQATGQQHRSNMQRAVVDRSGNATSGATDVPGSYV
;
A
#
# COMPACT_ATOMS: atom_id res chain seq x y z
N MET A 1 32.93 -17.04 -15.21
CA MET A 1 31.63 -17.21 -14.55
C MET A 1 31.64 -16.34 -13.30
N PHE A 2 31.14 -15.11 -13.40
CA PHE A 2 30.84 -14.23 -12.28
C PHE A 2 29.51 -13.55 -12.63
N PRO A 3 28.46 -13.70 -11.80
CA PRO A 3 27.20 -13.03 -12.05
C PRO A 3 27.33 -11.60 -11.54
N THR A 4 27.38 -10.63 -12.45
CA THR A 4 27.20 -9.22 -12.14
C THR A 4 25.76 -8.84 -12.45
N ASP A 5 24.82 -9.28 -11.62
CA ASP A 5 23.52 -8.63 -11.53
C ASP A 5 23.68 -7.37 -10.65
N PHE A 6 24.39 -6.39 -11.20
CA PHE A 6 24.15 -5.01 -10.80
C PHE A 6 22.80 -4.65 -11.42
N VAL A 7 21.75 -4.64 -10.60
CA VAL A 7 20.49 -4.00 -10.96
C VAL A 7 20.85 -2.54 -11.24
N ALA A 8 21.03 -2.20 -12.51
CA ALA A 8 21.17 -0.83 -12.95
C ALA A 8 19.92 -0.10 -12.45
N ASP A 9 20.11 0.91 -11.60
CA ASP A 9 19.03 1.75 -11.11
C ASP A 9 18.33 2.34 -12.34
N ARG A 10 17.18 1.77 -12.71
CA ARG A 10 16.50 2.14 -13.94
C ARG A 10 16.10 3.61 -13.83
N PRO A 11 16.30 4.42 -14.87
CA PRO A 11 15.85 5.81 -14.83
C PRO A 11 14.35 5.83 -14.52
N LYS A 12 13.98 6.60 -13.50
CA LYS A 12 12.61 6.65 -12.97
C LYS A 12 11.73 7.34 -13.99
N GLN A 13 10.89 6.56 -14.67
CA GLN A 13 10.05 7.03 -15.77
C GLN A 13 8.62 6.56 -15.59
N TYR A 14 7.68 7.34 -16.12
CA TYR A 14 6.30 6.97 -16.31
C TYR A 14 6.20 5.77 -17.27
N HIS A 15 5.68 4.67 -16.76
CA HIS A 15 5.52 3.42 -17.49
C HIS A 15 4.03 3.02 -17.55
N PRO A 16 3.50 2.61 -18.72
CA PRO A 16 2.08 2.29 -18.87
C PRO A 16 1.71 0.93 -18.26
N HIS A 17 2.55 -0.11 -18.41
CA HIS A 17 2.17 -1.50 -18.07
C HIS A 17 2.68 -2.05 -16.73
N ASN A 18 3.70 -1.46 -16.10
CA ASN A 18 4.17 -1.88 -14.78
C ASN A 18 5.03 -0.77 -14.13
N PRO A 19 4.42 0.20 -13.44
CA PRO A 19 5.17 1.26 -12.81
C PRO A 19 5.97 0.69 -11.63
N ASP A 20 7.26 0.46 -11.84
CA ASP A 20 8.23 0.39 -10.74
C ASP A 20 8.11 1.66 -9.84
N PHE A 21 7.64 2.76 -10.42
CA PHE A 21 7.44 4.06 -9.79
C PHE A 21 6.02 4.61 -9.97
N THR A 22 5.39 4.99 -8.88
CA THR A 22 4.09 5.69 -8.88
C THR A 22 4.18 7.07 -9.53
N HIS A 23 3.04 7.62 -9.98
CA HIS A 23 2.98 8.96 -10.56
C HIS A 23 3.60 10.02 -9.62
N GLU A 24 3.29 9.93 -8.32
CA GLU A 24 3.83 10.82 -7.30
C GLU A 24 5.36 10.75 -7.19
N GLN A 25 5.92 9.54 -7.19
CA GLN A 25 7.37 9.34 -7.11
C GLN A 25 8.08 9.99 -8.30
N VAL A 26 7.59 9.78 -9.53
CA VAL A 26 8.18 10.38 -10.73
C VAL A 26 7.98 11.91 -10.74
N THR A 27 6.86 12.40 -10.21
CA THR A 27 6.59 13.84 -10.06
C THR A 27 7.63 14.52 -9.16
N ILE A 28 8.05 13.89 -8.05
CA ILE A 28 9.10 14.43 -7.17
C ILE A 28 10.41 14.65 -7.95
N TYR A 29 10.83 13.65 -8.73
CA TYR A 29 12.05 13.75 -9.55
C TYR A 29 11.92 14.78 -10.68
N LEU A 30 10.72 14.92 -11.25
CA LEU A 30 10.43 15.97 -12.23
C LEU A 30 10.60 17.36 -11.61
N LEU A 31 10.09 17.58 -10.38
CA LEU A 31 10.25 18.84 -9.68
C LEU A 31 11.73 19.16 -9.41
N GLU A 32 12.53 18.17 -9.03
CA GLU A 32 13.98 18.33 -8.87
C GLU A 32 14.67 18.71 -10.20
N ALA A 33 14.30 18.06 -11.30
CA ALA A 33 14.85 18.36 -12.62
C ALA A 33 14.47 19.77 -13.13
N ILE A 34 13.25 20.23 -12.84
CA ILE A 34 12.82 21.59 -13.15
C ILE A 34 13.59 22.60 -12.29
N ALA A 35 13.79 22.32 -11.00
CA ALA A 35 14.55 23.20 -10.11
C ALA A 35 16.03 23.32 -10.51
N LEU A 36 16.62 22.26 -11.08
CA LEU A 36 17.99 22.29 -11.61
C LEU A 36 18.10 23.01 -12.96
N LYS A 37 17.00 23.15 -13.70
CA LYS A 37 16.95 23.98 -14.90
C LYS A 37 16.88 25.45 -14.47
N SER A 38 17.81 26.27 -14.95
CA SER A 38 17.84 27.71 -14.72
C SER A 38 16.73 28.43 -15.53
N LEU A 39 15.47 28.15 -15.22
CA LEU A 39 14.31 28.82 -15.81
C LEU A 39 13.97 30.09 -15.02
N ASP A 40 13.70 31.17 -15.73
CA ASP A 40 13.16 32.38 -15.11
C ASP A 40 11.78 32.08 -14.52
N TYR A 41 11.54 32.51 -13.27
CA TYR A 41 10.32 32.19 -12.52
C TYR A 41 9.98 30.69 -12.44
N ALA A 42 11.01 29.83 -12.33
CA ALA A 42 10.83 28.36 -12.18
C ALA A 42 9.84 27.96 -11.07
N GLN A 43 9.70 28.80 -10.04
CA GLN A 43 8.77 28.57 -8.93
C GLN A 43 7.30 28.43 -9.38
N ASP A 44 6.90 29.17 -10.41
CA ASP A 44 5.53 29.12 -10.97
C ASP A 44 5.29 27.77 -11.65
N MET A 45 6.31 27.24 -12.32
CA MET A 45 6.26 25.90 -12.92
C MET A 45 6.26 24.80 -11.86
N ILE A 46 7.10 24.92 -10.83
CA ILE A 46 7.14 23.96 -9.71
C ILE A 46 5.77 23.90 -9.02
N TRP A 47 5.16 25.06 -8.75
CA TRP A 47 3.81 25.12 -8.18
C TRP A 47 2.79 24.47 -9.12
N SER A 48 2.87 24.77 -10.42
CA SER A 48 1.92 24.25 -11.40
C SER A 48 1.99 22.73 -11.55
N VAL A 49 3.20 22.15 -11.60
CA VAL A 49 3.41 20.70 -11.67
C VAL A 49 2.96 20.01 -10.38
N ARG A 50 3.26 20.60 -9.21
CA ARG A 50 2.85 20.03 -7.91
C ARG A 50 1.33 19.96 -7.76
N ASN A 51 0.62 20.99 -8.20
CA ASN A 51 -0.84 21.06 -8.05
C ASN A 51 -1.60 20.52 -9.28
N MET A 52 -0.89 20.14 -10.36
CA MET A 52 -1.50 19.78 -11.67
C MET A 52 -2.54 20.81 -12.13
N ALA A 53 -2.22 22.09 -11.94
CA ALA A 53 -3.09 23.23 -12.24
C ALA A 53 -2.27 24.41 -12.75
N HIS A 54 -2.87 25.24 -13.61
CA HIS A 54 -2.23 26.49 -14.04
C HIS A 54 -2.23 27.52 -12.92
N VAL A 55 -1.20 28.36 -12.91
CA VAL A 55 -1.16 29.53 -12.03
C VAL A 55 -2.22 30.50 -12.51
N ASP A 56 -3.12 30.89 -11.61
CA ASP A 56 -4.10 31.94 -11.87
C ASP A 56 -3.43 33.31 -11.71
N PHE A 57 -3.00 33.89 -12.83
CA PHE A 57 -2.37 35.21 -12.84
C PHE A 57 -3.37 36.33 -12.57
N GLU A 58 -4.66 36.15 -12.87
CA GLU A 58 -5.70 37.15 -12.58
C GLU A 58 -5.96 37.26 -11.08
N ALA A 59 -5.99 36.14 -10.36
CA ALA A 59 -6.06 36.15 -8.90
C ALA A 59 -4.87 36.89 -8.26
N LEU A 60 -3.71 36.95 -8.94
CA LEU A 60 -2.53 37.69 -8.48
C LEU A 60 -2.60 39.19 -8.75
N ARG A 61 -3.41 39.65 -9.74
CA ARG A 61 -3.50 41.07 -10.11
C ARG A 61 -4.16 41.92 -9.01
N GLY A 62 -5.06 41.33 -8.23
CA GLY A 62 -5.73 42.00 -7.11
C GLY A 62 -6.53 43.25 -7.51
N THR A 63 -7.26 43.81 -6.55
CA THR A 63 -8.02 45.05 -6.79
C THR A 63 -7.16 46.28 -6.54
N GLN A 64 -7.25 47.27 -7.44
CA GLN A 64 -6.61 48.57 -7.27
C GLN A 64 -7.03 49.21 -5.94
N THR A 65 -6.06 49.66 -5.16
CA THR A 65 -6.33 50.27 -3.86
C THR A 65 -6.60 51.76 -4.02
N VAL A 66 -7.72 52.20 -3.46
CA VAL A 66 -8.08 53.63 -3.40
C VAL A 66 -7.63 54.19 -2.06
N TYR A 67 -6.96 55.34 -2.10
CA TYR A 67 -6.53 56.06 -0.93
C TYR A 67 -7.75 56.47 -0.09
N LYS A 68 -7.74 56.13 1.21
CA LYS A 68 -8.76 56.58 2.16
C LYS A 68 -8.28 57.85 2.84
N PRO A 69 -8.86 59.03 2.52
CA PRO A 69 -8.41 60.29 3.09
C PRO A 69 -8.76 60.42 4.57
N GLY A 70 -7.82 60.96 5.36
CA GLY A 70 -8.01 61.41 6.73
C GLY A 70 -8.66 62.79 6.81
N LYS A 71 -9.20 63.14 8.00
CA LYS A 71 -9.96 64.38 8.24
C LYS A 71 -9.17 65.67 7.93
N ASN A 72 -7.83 65.64 7.98
CA ASN A 72 -6.97 66.81 7.85
C ASN A 72 -6.07 66.77 6.59
N ASP A 73 -6.33 65.87 5.64
CA ASP A 73 -5.49 65.76 4.45
C ASP A 73 -5.76 66.88 3.45
N THR A 74 -4.70 67.54 2.99
CA THR A 74 -4.77 68.50 1.87
C THR A 74 -5.05 67.79 0.55
N GLU A 75 -5.67 68.48 -0.39
CA GLU A 75 -6.01 67.92 -1.70
C GLU A 75 -4.76 67.46 -2.48
N PHE A 76 -3.66 68.21 -2.36
CA PHE A 76 -2.35 67.83 -2.90
C PHE A 76 -1.81 66.53 -2.28
N TYR A 77 -2.00 66.32 -0.97
CA TYR A 77 -1.54 65.10 -0.31
C TYR A 77 -2.38 63.89 -0.76
N LYS A 78 -3.70 64.06 -0.92
CA LYS A 78 -4.61 63.01 -1.43
C LYS A 78 -4.22 62.59 -2.85
N SER A 79 -4.01 63.55 -3.76
CA SER A 79 -3.66 63.26 -5.15
C SER A 79 -2.27 62.63 -5.27
N SER A 80 -1.28 63.10 -4.52
CA SER A 80 0.06 62.52 -4.49
C SER A 80 0.07 61.09 -3.94
N ARG A 81 -0.72 60.80 -2.90
CA ARG A 81 -0.87 59.44 -2.36
C ARG A 81 -1.60 58.50 -3.31
N GLN A 82 -2.67 58.95 -3.95
CA GLN A 82 -3.37 58.15 -4.96
C GLN A 82 -2.43 57.83 -6.14
N ALA A 83 -1.68 58.82 -6.64
CA ALA A 83 -0.72 58.61 -7.73
C ALA A 83 0.40 57.60 -7.37
N GLN A 84 0.82 57.53 -6.10
CA GLN A 84 1.77 56.50 -5.64
C GLN A 84 1.14 55.11 -5.66
N LEU A 85 -0.12 54.97 -5.23
CA LEU A 85 -0.85 53.71 -5.25
C LEU A 85 -1.08 53.22 -6.69
N ASP A 86 -1.46 54.14 -7.59
CA ASP A 86 -1.69 53.83 -9.00
C ASP A 86 -0.39 53.37 -9.68
N ARG A 87 0.72 54.07 -9.45
CA ARG A 87 2.04 53.66 -9.96
C ARG A 87 2.48 52.30 -9.40
N ASN A 88 2.21 52.01 -8.13
CA ASN A 88 2.54 50.71 -7.54
C ASN A 88 1.70 49.59 -8.14
N TRP A 89 0.41 49.85 -8.40
CA TRP A 89 -0.50 48.90 -9.05
C TRP A 89 -0.09 48.61 -10.50
N GLU A 90 0.25 49.65 -11.28
CA GLU A 90 0.75 49.50 -12.65
C GLU A 90 2.07 48.72 -12.69
N ASN A 91 3.00 49.01 -11.77
CA ASN A 91 4.25 48.28 -11.64
C ASN A 91 4.05 46.80 -11.27
N LEU A 92 3.03 46.50 -10.45
CA LEU A 92 2.68 45.13 -10.09
C LEU A 92 2.11 44.39 -11.30
N ASN A 93 1.16 44.98 -12.02
CA ASN A 93 0.58 44.39 -13.23
C ASN A 93 1.63 44.15 -14.31
N THR A 94 2.53 45.11 -14.52
CA THR A 94 3.65 44.94 -15.48
C THR A 94 4.55 43.75 -15.11
N LYS A 95 4.76 43.49 -13.80
CA LYS A 95 5.52 42.30 -13.35
C LYS A 95 4.73 41.02 -13.57
N ILE A 96 3.41 41.04 -13.37
CA ILE A 96 2.53 39.88 -13.59
C ILE A 96 2.46 39.55 -15.08
N ASP A 97 2.27 40.53 -15.95
CA ASP A 97 2.27 40.36 -17.41
C ASP A 97 3.57 39.71 -17.89
N LYS A 98 4.71 40.17 -17.38
CA LYS A 98 6.01 39.57 -17.69
C LYS A 98 6.09 38.12 -17.23
N ARG A 99 5.58 37.80 -16.04
CA ARG A 99 5.55 36.43 -15.52
C ARG A 99 4.64 35.53 -16.35
N GLU A 100 3.49 36.02 -16.79
CA GLU A 100 2.54 35.29 -17.63
C GLU A 100 3.16 34.94 -19.00
N VAL A 101 3.82 35.89 -19.65
CA VAL A 101 4.54 35.64 -20.91
C VAL A 101 5.67 34.63 -20.72
N ILE A 102 6.46 34.76 -19.65
CA ILE A 102 7.54 33.81 -19.35
C ILE A 102 6.95 32.42 -19.02
N TYR A 103 5.82 32.36 -18.31
CA TYR A 103 5.15 31.12 -17.96
C TYR A 103 4.76 30.35 -19.22
N THR A 104 4.09 30.97 -20.19
CA THR A 104 3.74 30.31 -21.46
C THR A 104 4.95 29.72 -22.19
N THR A 105 6.08 30.43 -22.19
CA THR A 105 7.35 29.93 -22.78
C THR A 105 7.91 28.73 -21.99
N ASN A 106 7.83 28.79 -20.66
CA ASN A 106 8.29 27.74 -19.78
C ASN A 106 7.41 26.49 -19.85
N GLN A 107 6.10 26.62 -20.11
CA GLN A 107 5.17 25.48 -20.28
C GLN A 107 5.69 24.50 -21.34
N TYR A 108 6.01 25.01 -22.52
CA TYR A 108 6.57 24.20 -23.61
C TYR A 108 7.89 23.52 -23.21
N THR A 109 8.75 24.25 -22.51
CA THR A 109 10.03 23.71 -22.05
C THR A 109 9.84 22.57 -21.05
N VAL A 110 8.90 22.71 -20.12
CA VAL A 110 8.59 21.68 -19.14
C VAL A 110 7.89 20.48 -19.80
N ALA A 111 6.93 20.69 -20.69
CA ALA A 111 6.30 19.63 -21.47
C ALA A 111 7.32 18.81 -22.28
N ALA A 112 8.32 19.48 -22.88
CA ALA A 112 9.42 18.83 -23.58
C ALA A 112 10.32 18.02 -22.63
N ILE A 113 10.62 18.52 -21.42
CA ILE A 113 11.39 17.80 -20.39
C ILE A 113 10.67 16.52 -19.98
N ILE A 114 9.36 16.64 -19.69
CA ILE A 114 8.52 15.49 -19.30
C ILE A 114 8.58 14.44 -20.40
N THR A 115 8.25 14.83 -21.63
CA THR A 115 8.20 13.93 -22.78
C THR A 115 9.54 13.24 -23.04
N LYS A 116 10.65 13.98 -22.94
CA LYS A 116 12.00 13.49 -23.28
C LYS A 116 12.61 12.60 -22.20
N HIS A 117 12.49 12.97 -20.93
CA HIS A 117 13.29 12.39 -19.85
C HIS A 117 12.47 11.52 -18.89
N PHE A 118 11.18 11.81 -18.71
CA PHE A 118 10.35 11.18 -17.69
C PHE A 118 9.29 10.24 -18.23
N ILE A 119 9.09 10.18 -19.55
CA ILE A 119 8.15 9.25 -20.19
C ILE A 119 8.92 8.15 -20.93
N THR A 120 8.46 6.90 -20.80
CA THR A 120 8.96 5.75 -21.58
C THR A 120 8.58 5.85 -23.06
N GLN A 121 9.36 5.22 -23.95
CA GLN A 121 9.05 5.27 -25.40
C GLN A 121 7.64 4.74 -25.70
N ALA A 122 7.24 3.64 -25.07
CA ALA A 122 5.89 3.08 -25.24
C ALA A 122 4.77 4.07 -24.86
N MET A 123 4.93 4.81 -23.75
CA MET A 123 3.96 5.82 -23.34
C MET A 123 3.95 7.03 -24.29
N ARG A 124 5.11 7.40 -24.85
CA ARG A 124 5.18 8.47 -25.86
C ARG A 124 4.46 8.08 -27.14
N ASP A 125 4.66 6.85 -27.60
CA ASP A 125 4.01 6.35 -28.81
C ASP A 125 2.48 6.35 -28.63
N LYS A 126 2.00 5.96 -27.43
CA LYS A 126 0.58 6.06 -27.07
C LYS A 126 0.05 7.49 -27.12
N LEU A 127 0.70 8.43 -26.43
CA LEU A 127 0.31 9.84 -26.43
C LEU A 127 0.33 10.43 -27.84
N SER A 128 1.28 10.03 -28.69
CA SER A 128 1.38 10.53 -30.06
C SER A 128 0.29 10.02 -31.01
N ASN A 129 -0.38 8.93 -30.65
CA ASN A 129 -1.50 8.39 -31.42
C ASN A 129 -2.84 9.04 -31.07
N GLU A 130 -2.90 9.87 -30.03
CA GLU A 130 -4.11 10.60 -29.67
C GLU A 130 -4.35 11.79 -30.61
N SER A 131 -5.62 12.13 -30.83
CA SER A 131 -6.01 13.22 -31.74
C SER A 131 -5.58 14.61 -31.24
N ASP A 132 -5.39 14.77 -29.93
CA ASP A 132 -5.05 16.01 -29.24
C ASP A 132 -3.54 16.14 -28.91
N TRP A 133 -2.68 15.30 -29.49
CA TRP A 133 -1.24 15.26 -29.20
C TRP A 133 -0.53 16.63 -29.31
N LEU A 134 -0.92 17.46 -30.28
CA LEU A 134 -0.32 18.78 -30.47
C LEU A 134 -0.58 19.69 -29.28
N ASP A 135 -1.82 19.72 -28.79
CA ASP A 135 -2.22 20.51 -27.63
C ASP A 135 -1.54 19.99 -26.35
N LEU A 136 -1.40 18.67 -26.22
CA LEU A 136 -0.69 18.04 -25.10
C LEU A 136 0.80 18.39 -25.07
N LYS A 137 1.42 18.64 -26.22
CA LYS A 137 2.84 18.99 -26.28
C LYS A 137 3.11 20.42 -25.84
N GLU A 138 2.12 21.29 -25.96
CA GLU A 138 2.21 22.70 -25.58
C GLU A 138 1.85 22.92 -24.10
N ASP A 139 0.95 22.11 -23.55
CA ASP A 139 0.49 22.23 -22.16
C ASP A 139 1.01 21.09 -21.25
N HIS A 140 1.91 21.44 -20.32
CA HIS A 140 2.46 20.50 -19.34
C HIS A 140 1.42 19.97 -18.33
N VAL A 141 0.35 20.73 -18.02
CA VAL A 141 -0.69 20.31 -17.08
C VAL A 141 -1.59 19.26 -17.72
N MET A 142 -2.08 19.51 -18.94
CA MET A 142 -2.86 18.53 -19.70
C MET A 142 -2.06 17.24 -19.91
N LEU A 143 -0.78 17.37 -20.28
CA LEU A 143 0.12 16.24 -20.44
C LEU A 143 0.23 15.41 -19.15
N LEU A 144 0.48 16.04 -18.00
CA LEU A 144 0.58 15.32 -16.72
C LEU A 144 -0.72 14.61 -16.34
N LYS A 145 -1.88 15.26 -16.55
CA LYS A 145 -3.18 14.62 -16.31
C LYS A 145 -3.38 13.40 -17.21
N ARG A 146 -3.04 13.50 -18.50
CA ARG A 146 -3.16 12.37 -19.44
C ARG A 146 -2.20 11.22 -19.08
N ILE A 147 -0.96 11.54 -18.72
CA ILE A 147 0.01 10.54 -18.25
C ILE A 147 -0.54 9.82 -17.02
N LYS A 148 -1.10 10.54 -16.04
CA LYS A 148 -1.73 9.94 -14.86
C LYS A 148 -2.83 8.96 -15.26
N THR A 149 -3.66 9.32 -16.24
CA THR A 149 -4.69 8.43 -16.81
C THR A 149 -4.08 7.18 -17.46
N PHE A 150 -3.05 7.32 -18.29
CA PHE A 150 -2.42 6.17 -18.95
C PHE A 150 -1.58 5.27 -18.02
N MET A 151 -1.12 5.78 -16.89
CA MET A 151 -0.52 4.94 -15.85
C MET A 151 -1.55 4.11 -15.08
N THR A 152 -2.81 4.51 -15.15
CA THR A 152 -3.91 3.92 -14.40
C THR A 152 -4.81 3.03 -15.25
N ILE A 153 -4.96 3.33 -16.54
CA ILE A 153 -5.85 2.62 -17.47
C ILE A 153 -5.03 1.96 -18.58
N THR A 154 -5.31 0.68 -18.87
CA THR A 154 -4.76 -0.02 -20.03
C THR A 154 -5.66 0.17 -21.27
N ASP A 155 -5.14 0.82 -22.33
CA ASP A 155 -5.87 1.07 -23.60
C ASP A 155 -6.33 -0.20 -24.35
N GLU A 156 -5.90 -1.40 -23.97
CA GLU A 156 -6.26 -2.62 -24.70
C GLU A 156 -7.68 -3.11 -24.43
N THR A 157 -8.43 -2.43 -23.57
CA THR A 157 -9.85 -2.70 -23.37
C THR A 157 -10.60 -1.41 -23.12
N GLU A 158 -11.12 -0.80 -24.19
CA GLU A 158 -12.14 0.27 -24.18
C GLU A 158 -13.49 -0.22 -23.62
N TRP A 159 -13.48 -0.96 -22.52
CA TRP A 159 -14.67 -1.34 -21.80
C TRP A 159 -14.67 -0.66 -20.44
N GLN A 160 -15.67 0.20 -20.21
CA GLN A 160 -15.81 1.06 -19.03
C GLN A 160 -15.66 0.29 -17.71
N HIS A 161 -16.06 -0.98 -17.69
CA HIS A 161 -15.96 -1.85 -16.52
C HIS A 161 -14.57 -2.46 -16.31
N PHE A 162 -13.73 -2.52 -17.35
CA PHE A 162 -12.38 -3.05 -17.24
C PHE A 162 -11.45 -2.11 -16.47
N GLY A 163 -11.59 -0.79 -16.65
CA GLY A 163 -10.87 0.20 -15.85
C GLY A 163 -11.17 0.05 -14.35
N LEU A 164 -12.46 -0.09 -14.01
CA LEU A 164 -12.87 -0.40 -12.63
C LEU A 164 -12.26 -1.72 -12.15
N MET A 165 -12.31 -2.78 -12.96
CA MET A 165 -11.77 -4.09 -12.58
C MET A 165 -10.24 -4.06 -12.40
N GLU A 166 -9.52 -3.31 -13.23
CA GLU A 166 -8.09 -3.13 -13.12
C GLU A 166 -7.72 -2.37 -11.84
N SER A 167 -8.39 -1.26 -11.57
CA SER A 167 -8.21 -0.51 -10.31
C SER A 167 -8.55 -1.38 -9.09
N LEU A 168 -9.66 -2.13 -9.14
CA LEU A 168 -10.06 -3.03 -8.05
C LEU A 168 -9.01 -4.11 -7.83
N LYS A 169 -8.51 -4.73 -8.91
CA LYS A 169 -7.44 -5.73 -8.83
C LYS A 169 -6.17 -5.15 -8.23
N ARG A 170 -5.78 -3.91 -8.57
CA ARG A 170 -4.61 -3.25 -7.98
C ARG A 170 -4.81 -2.94 -6.50
N PHE A 171 -6.01 -2.48 -6.11
CA PHE A 171 -6.38 -2.25 -4.72
C PHE A 171 -6.37 -3.54 -3.88
N THR A 172 -7.06 -4.60 -4.32
CA THR A 172 -7.16 -5.85 -3.56
C THR A 172 -5.81 -6.57 -3.43
N ASN A 173 -4.94 -6.44 -4.44
CA ASN A 173 -3.59 -7.00 -4.42
C ASN A 173 -2.54 -6.05 -3.83
N CYS A 174 -2.95 -4.88 -3.31
CA CYS A 174 -2.03 -3.95 -2.67
C CYS A 174 -1.64 -4.48 -1.29
N THR A 175 -0.57 -5.28 -1.25
CA THR A 175 0.01 -5.82 -0.02
C THR A 175 1.32 -5.14 0.34
N GLN A 176 1.65 -5.08 1.64
CA GLN A 176 2.92 -4.53 2.10
C GLN A 176 4.09 -5.39 1.64
N LYS A 177 5.08 -4.79 0.97
CA LYS A 177 6.29 -5.51 0.54
C LYS A 177 7.27 -5.71 1.72
N GLN A 178 8.09 -6.76 1.67
CA GLN A 178 9.01 -7.14 2.77
C GLN A 178 9.95 -6.00 3.23
N ASN A 179 10.45 -5.20 2.30
CA ASN A 179 11.38 -4.09 2.57
C ASN A 179 10.70 -2.70 2.60
N GLU A 180 9.37 -2.65 2.64
CA GLU A 180 8.61 -1.41 2.61
C GLU A 180 8.28 -0.94 4.04
N THR A 181 8.44 0.37 4.28
CA THR A 181 8.02 0.97 5.55
C THR A 181 6.50 1.02 5.63
N VAL A 182 5.95 1.09 6.84
CA VAL A 182 4.48 1.19 7.01
C VAL A 182 3.93 2.47 6.38
N ASN A 183 4.69 3.58 6.40
CA ASN A 183 4.28 4.84 5.82
C ASN A 183 4.29 4.83 4.29
N ASP A 184 5.29 4.19 3.67
CA ASP A 184 5.34 4.07 2.21
C ASP A 184 4.21 3.16 1.70
N TYR A 185 3.98 2.05 2.41
CA TYR A 185 2.84 1.16 2.13
C TYR A 185 1.51 1.90 2.29
N ARG A 186 1.34 2.68 3.36
CA ARG A 186 0.15 3.51 3.59
C ARG A 186 -0.13 4.44 2.42
N ARG A 187 0.87 5.21 1.96
CA ARG A 187 0.71 6.14 0.83
C ARG A 187 0.27 5.41 -0.44
N ARG A 188 0.92 4.27 -0.73
CA ARG A 188 0.58 3.45 -1.91
C ARG A 188 -0.83 2.89 -1.79
N PHE A 189 -1.23 2.41 -0.61
CA PHE A 189 -2.56 1.88 -0.37
C PHE A 189 -3.64 2.97 -0.50
N GLU A 190 -3.45 4.14 0.13
CA GLU A 190 -4.35 5.29 0.03
C GLU A 190 -4.55 5.71 -1.43
N ALA A 191 -3.46 5.84 -2.20
CA ALA A 191 -3.54 6.18 -3.62
C ALA A 191 -4.34 5.17 -4.46
N GLN A 192 -4.20 3.86 -4.19
CA GLN A 192 -4.97 2.82 -4.89
C GLN A 192 -6.44 2.79 -4.43
N ALA A 193 -6.69 3.00 -3.14
CA ALA A 193 -8.04 3.06 -2.59
C ALA A 193 -8.80 4.25 -3.18
N ASP A 194 -8.20 5.43 -3.16
CA ASP A 194 -8.83 6.65 -3.66
C ASP A 194 -9.15 6.54 -5.16
N GLN A 195 -8.26 5.92 -5.95
CA GLN A 195 -8.53 5.64 -7.36
C GLN A 195 -9.78 4.75 -7.56
N VAL A 196 -9.95 3.69 -6.77
CA VAL A 196 -11.11 2.79 -6.88
C VAL A 196 -12.40 3.49 -6.44
N PHE A 197 -12.36 4.21 -5.32
CA PHE A 197 -13.55 4.84 -4.75
C PHE A 197 -13.90 6.17 -5.42
N GLU A 198 -12.99 6.79 -6.16
CA GLU A 198 -13.30 7.87 -7.10
C GLU A 198 -14.20 7.35 -8.24
N ILE A 199 -13.97 6.12 -8.71
CA ILE A 199 -14.80 5.49 -9.76
C ILE A 199 -16.13 4.97 -9.19
N LEU A 200 -16.10 4.32 -8.02
CA LEU A 200 -17.30 3.71 -7.41
C LEU A 200 -18.21 4.71 -6.68
N GLY A 201 -17.68 5.86 -6.28
CA GLY A 201 -18.35 6.81 -5.39
C GLY A 201 -18.21 6.43 -3.91
N THR A 202 -18.54 7.39 -3.05
CA THR A 202 -18.47 7.26 -1.58
C THR A 202 -19.55 6.34 -1.00
N ASP A 203 -20.67 6.21 -1.71
CA ASP A 203 -21.90 5.59 -1.19
C ASP A 203 -21.98 4.09 -1.49
N VAL A 204 -20.95 3.53 -2.14
CA VAL A 204 -20.92 2.15 -2.64
C VAL A 204 -21.15 1.10 -1.54
N LEU A 205 -20.86 1.43 -0.28
CA LEU A 205 -21.03 0.54 0.86
C LEU A 205 -22.27 0.84 1.72
N HIS A 206 -23.11 1.82 1.38
CA HIS A 206 -24.27 2.18 2.21
C HIS A 206 -25.25 1.02 2.39
N VAL A 207 -25.56 0.28 1.31
CA VAL A 207 -26.46 -0.90 1.37
C VAL A 207 -25.82 -2.08 2.09
N TYR A 208 -24.50 -2.17 2.06
CA TYR A 208 -23.77 -3.15 2.87
C TYR A 208 -23.85 -2.78 4.35
N ALA A 209 -23.66 -1.50 4.68
CA ALA A 209 -23.71 -0.99 6.05
C ALA A 209 -25.04 -1.32 6.74
N THR A 210 -26.18 -1.21 6.05
CA THR A 210 -27.49 -1.54 6.65
C THR A 210 -27.67 -3.01 7.02
N LYS A 211 -26.77 -3.89 6.58
CA LYS A 211 -26.83 -5.34 6.86
C LYS A 211 -25.82 -5.77 7.93
N THR A 212 -24.98 -4.86 8.43
CA THR A 212 -23.98 -5.20 9.45
C THR A 212 -24.57 -5.11 10.86
N MET A 213 -24.03 -5.90 11.79
CA MET A 213 -24.47 -5.89 13.20
C MET A 213 -24.35 -4.48 13.81
N GLY A 214 -23.28 -3.75 13.51
CA GLY A 214 -23.10 -2.39 14.02
C GLY A 214 -24.14 -1.38 13.55
N TYR A 215 -24.89 -1.65 12.47
CA TYR A 215 -26.03 -0.83 12.07
C TYR A 215 -27.33 -1.28 12.75
N LEU A 216 -27.52 -2.60 12.86
CA LEU A 216 -28.73 -3.19 13.46
C LEU A 216 -28.79 -2.96 14.98
N ASP A 217 -27.64 -2.92 15.64
CA ASP A 217 -27.53 -2.64 17.08
C ASP A 217 -27.85 -1.17 17.42
N LEU A 218 -28.00 -0.27 16.42
CA LEU A 218 -28.39 1.13 16.62
C LEU A 218 -29.90 1.33 16.75
N ASP A 219 -30.72 0.32 16.42
CA ASP A 219 -32.18 0.40 16.55
C ASP A 219 -32.58 0.21 18.02
N ASP A 220 -32.54 1.31 18.77
CA ASP A 220 -33.04 1.38 20.15
C ASP A 220 -34.51 1.85 20.18
N PRO A 221 -35.47 1.02 20.57
CA PRO A 221 -36.89 1.39 20.62
C PRO A 221 -37.21 2.50 21.64
N GLU A 222 -36.31 2.81 22.57
CA GLU A 222 -36.50 3.87 23.58
C GLU A 222 -35.87 5.22 23.19
N ALA A 223 -35.05 5.26 22.14
CA ALA A 223 -34.37 6.49 21.68
C ALA A 223 -35.24 7.33 20.73
N ASP A 224 -34.89 8.62 20.60
CA ASP A 224 -35.56 9.52 19.66
C ASP A 224 -35.32 9.04 18.21
N PRO A 225 -36.38 8.84 17.38
CA PRO A 225 -36.24 8.45 15.99
C PRO A 225 -35.30 9.33 15.16
N ASP A 226 -35.22 10.63 15.45
CA ASP A 226 -34.33 11.54 14.74
C ASP A 226 -32.86 11.32 15.11
N ASP A 227 -32.58 10.96 16.37
CA ASP A 227 -31.24 10.63 16.85
C ASP A 227 -30.74 9.29 16.28
N ILE A 228 -31.61 8.28 16.22
CA ILE A 228 -31.30 6.98 15.60
C ILE A 228 -30.94 7.17 14.14
N LYS A 229 -31.72 7.97 13.41
CA LYS A 229 -31.47 8.26 12.00
C LYS A 229 -30.14 9.00 11.81
N ALA A 230 -29.81 9.97 12.67
CA ALA A 230 -28.53 10.65 12.64
C ALA A 230 -27.34 9.71 12.88
N LEU A 231 -27.47 8.75 13.82
CA LEU A 231 -26.47 7.71 14.09
C LEU A 231 -26.31 6.76 12.89
N GLN A 232 -27.41 6.31 12.28
CA GLN A 232 -27.40 5.46 11.10
C GLN A 232 -26.74 6.14 9.89
N ASP A 233 -27.02 7.42 9.67
CA ASP A 233 -26.40 8.19 8.58
C ASP A 233 -24.92 8.45 8.84
N LYS A 234 -24.52 8.64 10.11
CA LYS A 234 -23.12 8.71 10.49
C LYS A 234 -22.41 7.37 10.23
N PHE A 235 -23.01 6.25 10.63
CA PHE A 235 -22.46 4.92 10.42
C PHE A 235 -22.25 4.61 8.93
N LYS A 236 -23.22 4.98 8.07
CA LYS A 236 -23.11 4.85 6.61
C LYS A 236 -21.92 5.63 6.03
N LYS A 237 -21.65 6.83 6.54
CA LYS A 237 -20.51 7.64 6.10
C LYS A 237 -19.17 7.05 6.56
N GLU A 238 -19.12 6.51 7.77
CA GLU A 238 -17.89 5.96 8.37
C GLU A 238 -17.54 4.54 7.89
N VAL A 239 -18.51 3.82 7.27
CA VAL A 239 -18.30 2.44 6.81
C VAL A 239 -17.19 2.33 5.77
N LEU A 240 -17.05 3.34 4.90
CA LEU A 240 -16.04 3.34 3.85
C LEU A 240 -14.63 3.46 4.44
N ASP A 241 -14.45 4.37 5.40
CA ASP A 241 -13.17 4.56 6.08
C ASP A 241 -12.81 3.32 6.91
N THR A 242 -13.80 2.72 7.59
CA THR A 242 -13.64 1.48 8.35
C THR A 242 -13.27 0.31 7.44
N PHE A 243 -13.89 0.22 6.26
CA PHE A 243 -13.56 -0.78 5.25
C PHE A 243 -12.12 -0.60 4.73
N LYS A 244 -11.74 0.64 4.36
CA LYS A 244 -10.37 0.97 3.92
C LYS A 244 -9.34 0.62 5.00
N ALA A 245 -9.62 0.96 6.26
CA ALA A 245 -8.76 0.64 7.40
C ALA A 245 -8.62 -0.88 7.60
N SER A 246 -9.73 -1.61 7.54
CA SER A 246 -9.74 -3.07 7.67
C SER A 246 -8.97 -3.75 6.53
N ALA A 247 -9.15 -3.29 5.29
CA ALA A 247 -8.42 -3.79 4.13
C ALA A 247 -6.91 -3.49 4.24
N PHE A 248 -6.54 -2.28 4.68
CA PHE A 248 -5.14 -1.90 4.92
C PHE A 248 -4.49 -2.79 5.97
N PHE A 249 -5.19 -3.05 7.07
CA PHE A 249 -4.74 -3.93 8.15
C PHE A 249 -4.63 -5.39 7.69
N TYR A 250 -5.61 -5.89 6.93
CA TYR A 250 -5.62 -7.25 6.42
C TYR A 250 -4.49 -7.55 5.42
N ASN A 251 -4.13 -6.55 4.61
CA ASN A 251 -3.08 -6.64 3.59
C ASN A 251 -1.67 -6.25 4.08
N CYS A 252 -1.50 -6.00 5.39
CA CYS A 252 -0.18 -5.75 5.95
C CYS A 252 0.73 -6.99 5.88
N ASP A 253 2.02 -6.80 6.08
CA ASP A 253 2.99 -7.91 6.03
C ASP A 253 2.74 -8.88 7.19
N ARG A 254 2.10 -10.02 6.88
CA ARG A 254 1.80 -11.08 7.85
C ARG A 254 3.04 -11.57 8.58
N SER A 255 4.21 -11.58 7.93
CA SER A 255 5.44 -12.00 8.62
C SER A 255 5.83 -11.05 9.77
N ARG A 256 5.38 -9.80 9.74
CA ARG A 256 5.74 -8.77 10.73
C ARG A 256 4.64 -8.53 11.77
N PHE A 257 3.38 -8.75 11.39
CA PHE A 257 2.22 -8.29 12.14
C PHE A 257 1.11 -9.34 12.34
N GLN A 258 1.36 -10.63 12.06
CA GLN A 258 0.38 -11.70 12.26
C GLN A 258 -0.20 -11.73 13.68
N SER A 259 0.63 -11.56 14.72
CA SER A 259 0.15 -11.63 16.10
C SER A 259 -0.83 -10.51 16.45
N MET A 260 -0.69 -9.34 15.81
CA MET A 260 -1.61 -8.23 15.96
C MET A 260 -2.97 -8.55 15.31
N LEU A 261 -2.96 -9.18 14.13
CA LEU A 261 -4.20 -9.67 13.48
C LEU A 261 -4.86 -10.75 14.33
N ASP A 262 -4.07 -11.70 14.85
CA ASP A 262 -4.58 -12.78 15.69
C ASP A 262 -5.24 -12.22 16.96
N LYS A 263 -4.66 -11.19 17.58
CA LYS A 263 -5.26 -10.51 18.74
C LYS A 263 -6.60 -9.85 18.40
N ALA A 264 -6.69 -9.15 17.26
CA ALA A 264 -7.93 -8.54 16.82
C ALA A 264 -9.02 -9.60 16.56
N ASN A 265 -8.66 -10.68 15.85
CA ASN A 265 -9.55 -11.82 15.58
C ASN A 265 -10.02 -12.49 16.89
N GLN A 266 -9.12 -12.72 17.84
CA GLN A 266 -9.44 -13.31 19.15
C GLN A 266 -10.40 -12.42 19.95
N THR A 267 -10.23 -11.10 19.87
CA THR A 267 -11.10 -10.17 20.58
C THR A 267 -12.50 -10.16 19.98
N TYR A 268 -12.57 -10.19 18.64
CA TYR A 268 -13.84 -10.29 17.95
C TYR A 268 -14.57 -11.61 18.23
N ALA A 269 -13.83 -12.72 18.37
CA ALA A 269 -14.38 -14.04 18.67
C ALA A 269 -14.91 -14.19 20.12
N MET A 270 -14.68 -13.22 21.01
CA MET A 270 -15.20 -13.25 22.39
C MET A 270 -16.70 -12.94 22.41
N GLU A 271 -17.53 -13.89 21.99
CA GLU A 271 -18.99 -13.70 21.81
C GLU A 271 -19.74 -13.20 23.06
N PHE A 272 -19.22 -13.48 24.26
CA PHE A 272 -19.80 -13.05 25.54
C PHE A 272 -19.69 -11.54 25.81
N LYS A 273 -18.94 -10.78 24.99
CA LYS A 273 -18.84 -9.33 25.07
C LYS A 273 -19.79 -8.66 24.08
N ASP A 274 -20.23 -7.44 24.40
CA ASP A 274 -21.05 -6.62 23.49
C ASP A 274 -20.30 -6.31 22.19
N TYR A 275 -21.04 -6.06 21.10
CA TYR A 275 -20.45 -5.82 19.77
C TYR A 275 -19.40 -4.70 19.79
N GLU A 276 -19.68 -3.58 20.45
CA GLU A 276 -18.73 -2.46 20.58
C GLU A 276 -17.44 -2.85 21.30
N GLN A 277 -17.52 -3.76 22.27
CA GLN A 277 -16.37 -4.25 23.03
C GLN A 277 -15.58 -5.34 22.29
N ARG A 278 -16.22 -6.03 21.33
CA ARG A 278 -15.59 -7.03 20.46
C ARG A 278 -14.88 -6.38 19.27
N ASN A 279 -15.40 -5.26 18.78
CA ASN A 279 -14.91 -4.58 17.59
C ASN A 279 -13.67 -3.69 17.90
N GLU A 280 -12.55 -4.34 18.24
CA GLU A 280 -11.25 -3.67 18.42
C GLU A 280 -10.53 -3.40 17.07
N TYR A 281 -11.19 -3.60 15.93
CA TYR A 281 -10.58 -3.27 14.64
C TYR A 281 -10.46 -1.75 14.48
N PRO A 282 -9.32 -1.25 13.98
CA PRO A 282 -9.18 0.18 13.75
C PRO A 282 -10.18 0.69 12.71
N THR A 283 -10.75 1.86 12.95
CA THR A 283 -11.76 2.47 12.07
C THR A 283 -11.17 3.39 11.01
N THR A 284 -9.89 3.78 11.14
CA THR A 284 -9.20 4.64 10.18
C THR A 284 -7.82 4.11 9.83
N ILE A 285 -7.37 4.36 8.60
CA ILE A 285 -6.04 3.94 8.11
C ILE A 285 -4.92 4.49 9.02
N ASP A 286 -5.07 5.72 9.50
CA ASP A 286 -4.08 6.37 10.37
C ASP A 286 -3.96 5.67 11.74
N GLN A 287 -5.08 5.23 12.33
CA GLN A 287 -5.05 4.43 13.55
C GLN A 287 -4.35 3.10 13.32
N VAL A 288 -4.64 2.40 12.21
CA VAL A 288 -3.95 1.15 11.85
C VAL A 288 -2.44 1.41 11.71
N ALA A 289 -2.05 2.44 10.94
CA ALA A 289 -0.64 2.73 10.68
C ALA A 289 0.10 3.06 11.98
N LYS A 290 -0.49 3.87 12.87
CA LYS A 290 0.06 4.15 14.20
C LYS A 290 0.20 2.89 15.04
N ALA A 291 -0.79 2.00 14.99
CA ALA A 291 -0.76 0.74 15.74
C ALA A 291 0.32 -0.22 15.19
N LEU A 292 0.44 -0.37 13.87
CA LEU A 292 1.49 -1.15 13.20
C LEU A 292 2.89 -0.62 13.50
N ILE A 293 3.08 0.71 13.50
CA ILE A 293 4.37 1.34 13.82
C ILE A 293 4.78 1.08 15.28
N LYS A 294 3.82 1.10 16.21
CA LYS A 294 4.05 0.84 17.64
C LYS A 294 4.19 -0.65 17.96
N HIS A 295 3.64 -1.52 17.11
CA HIS A 295 3.68 -2.97 17.31
C HIS A 295 5.10 -3.53 17.23
N LYS A 296 5.44 -4.46 18.13
CA LYS A 296 6.72 -5.15 18.10
C LYS A 296 6.70 -6.19 16.97
N LEU A 297 7.62 -6.10 16.02
CA LEU A 297 7.72 -7.04 14.91
C LEU A 297 7.75 -8.50 15.38
N ASP A 298 6.85 -9.33 14.85
CA ASP A 298 6.70 -10.74 15.21
C ASP A 298 7.95 -11.54 14.90
N ASN A 299 8.40 -11.46 13.64
CA ASN A 299 9.62 -12.07 13.17
C ASN A 299 10.86 -11.23 13.44
N ARG A 300 10.91 -10.47 14.54
CA ARG A 300 12.17 -9.89 15.00
C ARG A 300 13.10 -11.06 15.27
N LYS A 301 13.96 -11.39 14.27
CA LYS A 301 15.08 -12.32 14.43
C LYS A 301 15.70 -11.93 15.75
N LYS A 302 15.63 -12.83 16.74
CA LYS A 302 16.41 -12.65 17.96
C LYS A 302 17.83 -12.45 17.43
N GLY A 303 18.36 -11.23 17.57
CA GLY A 303 19.74 -10.94 17.21
C GLY A 303 20.59 -12.06 17.80
N PRO A 304 21.64 -12.50 17.09
CA PRO A 304 22.25 -13.80 17.28
C PRO A 304 22.32 -14.08 18.78
N THR A 305 21.46 -14.98 19.25
CA THR A 305 21.69 -15.62 20.53
C THR A 305 23.07 -16.20 20.32
N THR A 306 24.08 -15.57 20.92
CA THR A 306 25.40 -16.16 21.04
C THR A 306 25.12 -17.61 21.40
N PRO A 307 25.54 -18.58 20.56
CA PRO A 307 25.34 -19.97 20.88
C PRO A 307 25.94 -20.13 22.26
N ARG A 308 25.10 -20.44 23.25
CA ARG A 308 25.60 -20.85 24.56
C ARG A 308 26.62 -21.95 24.24
N PRO A 309 27.90 -21.79 24.58
CA PRO A 309 28.93 -22.72 24.14
C PRO A 309 28.52 -24.10 24.67
N THR A 310 28.15 -24.97 23.76
CA THR A 310 28.04 -26.39 24.03
C THR A 310 29.44 -26.84 24.44
N PRO A 311 29.65 -27.43 25.62
CA PRO A 311 30.94 -27.99 25.95
C PRO A 311 31.15 -29.22 25.05
N SER A 312 31.86 -29.01 23.95
CA SER A 312 32.38 -30.09 23.11
C SER A 312 33.30 -30.97 23.97
N ALA A 313 33.07 -32.28 23.92
CA ALA A 313 33.92 -33.27 24.57
C ALA A 313 35.36 -33.18 24.04
N PRO A 314 36.40 -33.31 24.89
CA PRO A 314 37.78 -33.30 24.43
C PRO A 314 38.13 -34.65 23.80
N THR A 315 38.30 -34.69 22.48
CA THR A 315 39.12 -35.70 21.81
C THR A 315 40.59 -35.37 22.02
N ALA A 316 41.30 -36.25 22.72
CA ALA A 316 42.72 -36.18 22.92
C ALA A 316 43.46 -36.67 21.66
N SER A 317 44.34 -35.83 21.10
CA SER A 317 45.61 -36.31 20.52
C SER A 317 46.62 -35.16 20.43
N SER A 318 47.77 -35.44 21.00
CA SER A 318 49.01 -34.67 21.16
C SER A 318 49.59 -34.02 19.90
N SER A 319 50.11 -32.79 20.03
CA SER A 319 51.54 -32.43 19.88
C SER A 319 51.71 -30.90 20.01
N ALA A 320 52.62 -30.46 20.87
CA ALA A 320 53.04 -29.07 21.09
C ALA A 320 54.37 -28.79 20.34
N PRO A 321 55.05 -27.62 20.51
CA PRO A 321 54.66 -26.22 20.76
C PRO A 321 55.23 -25.30 19.63
N ASP A 322 54.96 -23.99 19.54
CA ASP A 322 55.76 -22.92 20.17
C ASP A 322 55.26 -21.53 19.71
N GLY A 323 55.38 -20.53 20.60
CA GLY A 323 55.67 -19.16 20.18
C GLY A 323 54.77 -18.00 20.65
N VAL A 324 55.09 -17.47 21.84
CA VAL A 324 55.08 -16.03 22.27
C VAL A 324 53.80 -15.17 22.11
N SER A 325 53.09 -14.88 23.23
CA SER A 325 53.10 -13.63 24.05
C SER A 325 52.28 -12.47 23.42
N ASN A 326 51.53 -11.60 24.09
CA ASN A 326 51.46 -11.05 25.45
C ASN A 326 50.03 -10.47 25.58
N ALA A 327 49.24 -10.64 26.65
CA ALA A 327 49.29 -9.96 27.95
C ALA A 327 48.00 -9.13 28.19
N GLN A 328 47.45 -9.31 29.39
CA GLN A 328 46.63 -8.37 30.16
C GLN A 328 45.19 -8.05 29.69
N ALA A 329 44.22 -8.70 30.34
CA ALA A 329 42.97 -8.04 30.73
C ALA A 329 42.43 -8.61 32.04
N ALA A 330 42.60 -7.79 33.10
CA ALA A 330 41.67 -7.52 34.19
C ALA A 330 40.92 -8.68 34.88
N ALA A 331 41.26 -8.83 36.16
CA ALA A 331 40.49 -9.50 37.18
C ALA A 331 39.02 -9.02 37.26
N ARG A 332 38.08 -9.97 37.37
CA ARG A 332 36.75 -9.75 37.98
C ARG A 332 36.39 -10.92 38.89
N THR A 333 36.66 -10.69 40.17
CA THR A 333 35.83 -11.01 41.34
C THR A 333 34.88 -12.21 41.22
N THR A 334 35.30 -13.33 41.83
CA THR A 334 34.46 -14.47 42.18
C THR A 334 33.51 -14.13 43.33
N SER A 335 32.22 -14.00 43.03
CA SER A 335 31.14 -14.07 44.02
C SER A 335 30.73 -15.54 44.19
N SER A 336 30.75 -15.99 45.44
CA SER A 336 30.46 -17.34 45.92
C SER A 336 29.04 -17.81 45.60
N ARG A 337 28.91 -18.88 44.82
CA ARG A 337 27.68 -19.69 44.74
C ARG A 337 27.66 -20.68 45.92
N PRO A 338 26.49 -20.97 46.52
CA PRO A 338 26.38 -22.02 47.52
C PRO A 338 26.84 -23.35 46.91
N ALA A 339 27.73 -24.05 47.60
CA ALA A 339 28.29 -25.31 47.14
C ALA A 339 27.16 -26.33 46.95
N PHE A 340 26.86 -26.68 45.70
CA PHE A 340 25.88 -27.72 45.39
C PHE A 340 26.58 -29.08 45.55
N SER A 341 26.14 -29.88 46.54
CA SER A 341 26.57 -31.26 46.72
C SER A 341 25.82 -32.21 45.80
N CYS A 342 26.51 -33.25 45.32
CA CYS A 342 25.95 -34.31 44.51
C CYS A 342 24.86 -35.07 45.27
N TRP A 343 23.68 -35.26 44.68
CA TRP A 343 22.59 -36.02 45.31
C TRP A 343 22.86 -37.53 45.43
N CYS A 344 23.85 -38.08 44.70
CA CYS A 344 24.23 -39.49 44.78
C CYS A 344 25.31 -39.75 45.84
N CYS A 345 26.41 -38.98 45.85
CA CYS A 345 27.54 -39.20 46.77
C CYS A 345 27.76 -38.10 47.83
N GLY A 346 27.14 -36.93 47.69
CA GLY A 346 27.32 -35.81 48.62
C GLY A 346 28.48 -34.86 48.29
N ASP A 347 29.33 -35.15 47.29
CA ASP A 347 30.49 -34.32 46.96
C ASP A 347 30.11 -33.00 46.28
N THR A 348 30.78 -31.90 46.63
CA THR A 348 30.50 -30.55 46.13
C THR A 348 31.18 -30.23 44.78
N GLY A 349 31.91 -31.19 44.20
CA GLY A 349 32.64 -31.01 42.95
C GLY A 349 31.82 -31.32 41.69
N HIS A 350 30.69 -32.02 41.80
CA HIS A 350 29.88 -32.45 40.65
C HIS A 350 28.40 -32.60 41.01
N GLY A 351 27.53 -32.58 39.99
CA GLY A 351 26.12 -32.94 40.15
C GLY A 351 25.87 -34.42 39.83
N VAL A 352 24.69 -34.94 40.22
CA VAL A 352 24.32 -36.36 40.12
C VAL A 352 24.54 -36.98 38.73
N THR A 353 24.35 -36.19 37.66
CA THR A 353 24.52 -36.62 36.27
C THR A 353 25.96 -36.96 35.89
N ARG A 354 26.93 -36.47 36.66
CA ARG A 354 28.37 -36.71 36.47
C ARG A 354 29.00 -37.43 37.67
N CYS A 355 28.17 -38.09 38.49
CA CYS A 355 28.66 -38.83 39.64
C CYS A 355 29.24 -40.18 39.22
N PRO A 356 30.51 -40.48 39.55
CA PRO A 356 31.12 -41.77 39.24
C PRO A 356 30.46 -42.92 40.01
N GLU A 357 29.86 -42.62 41.18
CA GLU A 357 29.16 -43.61 42.01
C GLU A 357 27.71 -43.85 41.56
N ARG A 358 27.19 -43.12 40.56
CA ARG A 358 25.78 -43.21 40.14
C ARG A 358 25.38 -44.62 39.69
N SER A 359 26.26 -45.30 38.95
CA SER A 359 25.98 -46.62 38.38
C SER A 359 26.28 -47.77 39.34
N THR A 360 27.04 -47.52 40.41
CA THR A 360 27.47 -48.54 41.38
C THR A 360 26.68 -48.48 42.68
N ARG A 361 26.18 -47.31 43.07
CA ARG A 361 25.37 -47.13 44.28
C ARG A 361 23.87 -47.22 43.97
N PRO A 362 23.12 -48.15 44.59
CA PRO A 362 21.68 -48.24 44.41
C PRO A 362 20.98 -46.96 44.89
N GLN A 363 19.90 -46.57 44.21
CA GLN A 363 19.21 -45.28 44.43
C GLN A 363 18.72 -45.07 45.87
N ALA A 364 18.40 -46.16 46.59
CA ALA A 364 18.00 -46.11 47.99
C ALA A 364 19.11 -45.61 48.94
N GLU A 365 20.37 -45.70 48.51
CA GLU A 365 21.55 -45.30 49.30
C GLU A 365 22.10 -43.92 48.90
N TRP A 366 21.38 -43.19 48.06
CA TRP A 366 21.78 -41.85 47.62
C TRP A 366 21.62 -40.83 48.75
N ASN A 367 22.45 -39.80 48.73
CA ASN A 367 22.42 -38.73 49.74
C ASN A 367 21.09 -37.94 49.76
N ASP A 368 20.44 -37.77 48.59
CA ASP A 368 19.08 -37.20 48.52
C ASP A 368 18.29 -37.86 47.36
N PRO A 369 17.67 -39.03 47.59
CA PRO A 369 17.03 -39.82 46.53
C PRO A 369 15.71 -39.21 46.04
N GLY A 370 15.06 -38.36 46.85
CA GLY A 370 13.77 -37.74 46.52
C GLY A 370 13.88 -36.57 45.54
N ARG A 371 15.06 -35.95 45.40
CA ARG A 371 15.29 -34.87 44.43
C ARG A 371 15.54 -35.34 43.00
N TYR A 372 15.72 -36.65 42.79
CA TYR A 372 15.98 -37.23 41.48
C TYR A 372 14.79 -38.08 41.03
N SER A 373 13.92 -37.52 40.17
CA SER A 373 12.84 -38.27 39.52
C SER A 373 13.15 -38.43 38.03
N ASP A 374 13.56 -39.63 37.63
CA ASP A 374 13.55 -40.08 36.24
C ASP A 374 12.37 -41.05 36.06
N ALA A 375 11.27 -40.64 35.41
CA ALA A 375 10.50 -41.43 34.44
C ALA A 375 9.09 -40.87 34.13
N PRO A 376 8.64 -40.89 32.85
CA PRO A 376 7.35 -41.45 32.49
C PRO A 376 7.48 -42.97 32.40
N THR A 377 6.83 -43.71 33.31
CA THR A 377 6.85 -45.18 33.30
C THR A 377 5.67 -45.70 32.47
N THR A 378 5.98 -46.29 31.31
CA THR A 378 5.10 -47.20 30.57
C THR A 378 4.79 -48.43 31.42
N THR A 379 3.52 -48.69 31.70
CA THR A 379 3.05 -49.99 32.20
C THR A 379 2.30 -50.71 31.09
N THR A 380 2.90 -51.77 30.59
CA THR A 380 2.29 -52.78 29.71
C THR A 380 1.24 -53.55 30.51
N THR A 381 -0.03 -53.51 30.11
CA THR A 381 -0.97 -54.62 30.35
C THR A 381 -1.44 -55.15 29.01
N THR A 382 -1.18 -56.44 28.84
CA THR A 382 -1.42 -57.32 27.70
C THR A 382 -2.92 -57.46 27.39
N SER A 383 -3.34 -57.25 26.13
CA SER A 383 -4.39 -58.06 25.50
C SER A 383 -4.38 -57.96 23.97
N ARG A 384 -3.98 -59.10 23.37
CA ARG A 384 -4.44 -59.71 22.11
C ARG A 384 -4.47 -58.89 20.79
N ARG A 385 -3.42 -59.12 20.00
CA ARG A 385 -3.42 -59.84 18.69
C ARG A 385 -4.53 -59.45 17.69
N ALA A 386 -4.18 -58.68 16.64
CA ALA A 386 -4.00 -59.18 15.27
C ALA A 386 -3.85 -58.03 14.23
N GLY A 387 -2.88 -58.17 13.33
CA GLY A 387 -3.03 -57.79 11.93
C GLY A 387 -2.73 -56.33 11.53
N ARG A 388 -1.44 -56.00 11.37
CA ARG A 388 -0.99 -54.91 10.49
C ARG A 388 -0.86 -55.47 9.07
N ALA A 389 -1.53 -54.88 8.10
CA ALA A 389 -1.08 -54.87 6.71
C ALA A 389 -1.40 -53.51 6.08
N ASN A 390 -0.38 -53.02 5.41
CA ASN A 390 -0.19 -51.74 4.76
C ASN A 390 -1.04 -51.63 3.48
N LEU A 391 -1.49 -50.42 3.08
CA LEU A 391 -1.38 -49.87 1.71
C LEU A 391 -2.31 -48.67 1.45
N GLN A 392 -1.68 -47.62 0.92
CA GLN A 392 -2.08 -46.74 -0.18
C GLN A 392 -3.55 -46.28 -0.35
N VAL A 393 -3.65 -44.94 -0.40
CA VAL A 393 -4.62 -44.09 -1.12
C VAL A 393 -5.16 -44.69 -2.43
N PRO A 394 -6.43 -44.39 -2.78
CA PRO A 394 -6.73 -44.08 -4.17
C PRO A 394 -7.48 -42.76 -4.35
N ALA A 395 -7.01 -42.01 -5.34
CA ALA A 395 -7.75 -40.98 -6.05
C ALA A 395 -8.87 -41.63 -6.87
N THR A 396 -10.06 -41.05 -6.83
CA THR A 396 -11.20 -41.45 -7.66
C THR A 396 -11.18 -40.73 -9.00
N ALA A 397 -10.99 -41.49 -10.07
CA ALA A 397 -11.44 -41.15 -11.42
C ALA A 397 -12.47 -42.19 -11.84
N SER A 398 -13.65 -41.74 -12.29
CA SER A 398 -14.62 -42.57 -13.02
C SER A 398 -14.62 -42.13 -14.48
N ALA A 399 -14.32 -43.06 -15.36
CA ALA A 399 -14.59 -42.99 -16.78
C ALA A 399 -15.84 -43.82 -17.07
N ALA A 400 -16.75 -43.27 -17.88
CA ALA A 400 -17.70 -44.04 -18.67
C ALA A 400 -17.47 -43.69 -20.14
N GLN A 401 -17.26 -44.72 -20.95
CA GLN A 401 -17.07 -44.70 -22.39
C GLN A 401 -18.40 -44.50 -23.12
N SER A 402 -18.34 -43.88 -24.31
CA SER A 402 -19.01 -44.42 -25.50
C SER A 402 -18.36 -43.87 -26.77
N ASP A 403 -18.05 -44.80 -27.66
CA ASP A 403 -17.35 -44.70 -28.94
C ASP A 403 -18.13 -43.97 -30.06
N ALA A 404 -17.37 -43.38 -31.00
CA ALA A 404 -17.49 -43.49 -32.48
C ALA A 404 -16.64 -42.37 -33.12
N ALA A 405 -15.47 -42.64 -33.71
CA ALA A 405 -15.26 -42.87 -35.16
C ALA A 405 -15.77 -41.70 -36.04
N SER A 406 -15.02 -41.03 -36.92
CA SER A 406 -13.85 -41.42 -37.71
C SER A 406 -13.07 -40.20 -38.25
N SER A 407 -11.77 -40.44 -38.41
CA SER A 407 -10.75 -39.90 -39.31
C SER A 407 -11.14 -39.04 -40.54
N VAL A 408 -10.30 -38.05 -40.87
CA VAL A 408 -9.34 -37.99 -42.03
C VAL A 408 -8.83 -36.53 -42.15
N THR A 409 -7.57 -36.23 -41.80
CA THR A 409 -6.35 -36.08 -42.67
C THR A 409 -6.31 -34.88 -43.63
N GLY A 410 -5.18 -34.15 -43.65
CA GLY A 410 -4.75 -33.24 -44.73
C GLY A 410 -4.54 -31.78 -44.30
N THR A 411 -3.38 -31.30 -43.82
CA THR A 411 -2.10 -30.98 -44.51
C THR A 411 -2.08 -29.64 -45.27
N GLN A 412 -1.25 -28.71 -44.76
CA GLN A 412 -0.44 -27.66 -45.41
C GLN A 412 -1.01 -26.38 -46.07
N ALA A 413 -0.25 -25.31 -45.80
CA ALA A 413 0.27 -24.29 -46.71
C ALA A 413 -0.43 -22.91 -46.82
N THR A 414 0.33 -21.90 -46.34
CA THR A 414 0.68 -20.60 -46.97
C THR A 414 -0.41 -19.70 -47.59
N GLY A 415 -0.41 -18.45 -47.11
CA GLY A 415 -0.20 -17.30 -48.00
C GLY A 415 -1.43 -16.47 -48.40
N GLN A 416 -1.16 -15.15 -48.46
CA GLN A 416 -1.85 -14.08 -49.18
C GLN A 416 -3.07 -13.37 -48.56
N GLN A 417 -2.75 -12.14 -48.15
CA GLN A 417 -3.43 -10.88 -48.47
C GLN A 417 -4.62 -10.98 -49.44
N HIS A 418 -5.75 -10.40 -49.04
CA HIS A 418 -6.64 -9.72 -49.97
C HIS A 418 -7.20 -8.43 -49.37
N ARG A 419 -6.99 -7.35 -50.14
CA ARG A 419 -7.64 -6.04 -50.01
C ARG A 419 -9.10 -6.12 -50.48
N SER A 420 -9.83 -5.08 -50.05
CA SER A 420 -10.99 -4.42 -50.68
C SER A 420 -12.37 -4.92 -50.24
N ASN A 421 -13.16 -4.06 -49.58
CA ASN A 421 -14.00 -3.12 -50.31
C ASN A 421 -14.66 -2.09 -49.38
N MET A 422 -14.53 -0.82 -49.77
CA MET A 422 -15.41 0.26 -49.37
C MET A 422 -16.83 -0.03 -49.89
N GLN A 423 -17.85 0.23 -49.07
CA GLN A 423 -19.07 0.84 -49.58
C GLN A 423 -19.67 1.81 -48.57
N ARG A 424 -20.06 2.92 -49.16
CA ARG A 424 -20.46 4.23 -48.64
C ARG A 424 -21.96 4.20 -48.41
N ALA A 425 -22.44 4.61 -47.23
CA ALA A 425 -23.84 4.98 -47.03
C ALA A 425 -23.88 6.40 -46.47
N VAL A 426 -24.15 7.34 -47.38
CA VAL A 426 -24.60 8.70 -47.10
C VAL A 426 -26.12 8.65 -47.26
N VAL A 427 -26.87 8.95 -46.20
CA VAL A 427 -28.17 9.61 -46.33
C VAL A 427 -28.26 10.66 -45.24
N ASP A 428 -28.53 11.86 -45.71
CA ASP A 428 -28.58 13.11 -44.97
C ASP A 428 -30.05 13.51 -44.80
N ARG A 429 -30.28 14.30 -43.74
CA ARG A 429 -31.25 15.40 -43.59
C ARG A 429 -32.75 15.19 -43.29
N SER A 430 -33.12 15.80 -42.15
CA SER A 430 -34.21 16.80 -41.91
C SER A 430 -35.63 16.45 -42.35
N GLY A 431 -36.68 16.62 -41.57
CA GLY A 431 -36.95 17.48 -40.42
C GLY A 431 -38.41 17.91 -40.55
N ASN A 432 -39.20 17.90 -39.48
CA ASN A 432 -40.43 18.68 -39.45
C ASN A 432 -40.87 18.97 -38.02
N ALA A 433 -41.09 20.24 -37.75
CA ALA A 433 -41.66 20.79 -36.52
C ALA A 433 -42.99 21.47 -36.88
N THR A 434 -43.98 21.35 -35.99
CA THR A 434 -45.22 22.16 -35.77
C THR A 434 -46.31 21.19 -35.26
N SER A 435 -47.24 21.49 -34.34
CA SER A 435 -47.53 22.57 -33.38
C SER A 435 -48.89 22.22 -32.72
N GLY A 436 -49.13 22.59 -31.46
CA GLY A 436 -50.47 22.65 -30.80
C GLY A 436 -50.52 21.83 -29.49
N ALA A 437 -50.58 22.41 -28.27
CA ALA A 437 -51.66 23.22 -27.64
C ALA A 437 -52.99 22.41 -27.63
N THR A 438 -53.73 22.09 -26.56
CA THR A 438 -53.93 22.44 -25.13
C THR A 438 -54.57 21.17 -24.48
N ASP A 439 -54.48 20.86 -23.18
CA ASP A 439 -55.47 21.27 -22.17
C ASP A 439 -55.17 20.65 -20.78
N VAL A 440 -55.70 21.34 -19.77
CA VAL A 440 -55.55 21.28 -18.30
C VAL A 440 -56.41 20.16 -17.65
N PRO A 441 -56.18 19.76 -16.37
CA PRO A 441 -56.46 18.44 -15.84
C PRO A 441 -57.81 18.31 -15.14
N GLY A 442 -58.32 17.07 -15.06
CA GLY A 442 -59.51 16.68 -14.31
C GLY A 442 -59.20 15.57 -13.31
N SER A 443 -59.33 15.93 -12.03
CA SER A 443 -59.50 15.10 -10.83
C SER A 443 -60.27 13.79 -11.02
N TYR A 444 -59.91 12.73 -10.30
CA TYR A 444 -60.85 11.93 -9.48
C TYR A 444 -60.06 10.98 -8.55
N VAL A 445 -60.33 11.13 -7.25
CA VAL A 445 -60.33 10.15 -6.13
C VAL A 445 -59.06 9.34 -5.85
#